data_AF-A0A7R9QBJ6-F1
#
_entry.id   AF-A0A7R9QBJ6-F1
#
_cell.length_a   1.000
_cell.length_b   1.000
_cell.length_c   1.000
_cell.angle_alpha   90.00
_cell.angle_beta   90.00
_cell.angle_gamma   90.00
#
_symmetry.space_group_name_H-M   'P 1'
#
loop_
_entity.id
_entity.type
_entity.pdbx_description
1 polymer ?
#
loop_
_entity_poly.entity_id
_entity_poly.type
_entity_poly.pdbx_seq_one_letter_code
_entity_poly.pdbx_strand_id
1 'polypeptide(L)'
;MFVLYFIKLYALFALIQSQAVDGEVDVWPHPQYATSSPDFLQIDSTKFVFTDKSVDKCDLLSHAITRTKETAFIQSCSRTGVDGYKPFHQNVRTLQLNANFKGDLSGIEIDVKSCEKLPHLEMNEKYNLVVDGSARTARLESDTIWGAIRGLETFSQLVSNVGQNQFVINETDIRDFPRFAYRGILVDTSRHYIPVNVLYENLNAMAYNKLNVFHWHIVDEQSFPYVSKRFPDLSLKGAYNPETHVYSPQDVQNVIEYGRQRGIRVLVEFDT
;
A
#
# COMPACT_ATOMS: atom_id res chain seq x y z
N MET A 1 -13.72 4.17 26.17
CA MET A 1 -14.16 5.27 25.28
C MET A 1 -12.93 5.83 24.55
N PHE A 2 -12.38 5.05 23.61
CA PHE A 2 -11.39 5.44 22.58
C PHE A 2 -11.34 4.28 21.58
N VAL A 3 -12.44 4.11 20.84
CA VAL A 3 -12.44 3.30 19.61
C VAL A 3 -12.58 4.33 18.51
N LEU A 4 -11.43 4.86 18.08
CA LEU A 4 -11.38 5.79 16.97
C LEU A 4 -11.84 5.04 15.72
N TYR A 5 -12.95 5.52 15.18
CA TYR A 5 -13.54 5.16 13.91
C TYR A 5 -12.47 5.11 12.80
N PHE A 6 -12.01 3.91 12.45
CA PHE A 6 -11.20 3.64 11.25
C PHE A 6 -11.98 3.79 9.93
N ILE A 7 -13.27 4.15 10.00
CA ILE A 7 -14.14 4.34 8.83
C ILE A 7 -13.80 5.62 8.02
N LYS A 8 -12.86 6.47 8.47
CA LYS A 8 -12.52 7.72 7.77
C LYS A 8 -11.22 7.73 6.95
N LEU A 9 -10.40 6.66 6.94
CA LEU A 9 -9.22 6.65 6.05
C LEU A 9 -9.57 6.38 4.58
N TYR A 10 -10.64 5.62 4.32
CA TYR A 10 -11.17 5.43 2.96
C TYR A 10 -11.76 6.71 2.37
N ALA A 11 -12.28 7.61 3.21
CA ALA A 11 -12.86 8.87 2.76
C ALA A 11 -11.81 9.89 2.28
N LEU A 12 -10.58 9.83 2.80
CA LEU A 12 -9.47 10.65 2.25
C LEU A 12 -9.05 10.15 0.87
N PHE A 13 -9.02 8.83 0.66
CA PHE A 13 -8.78 8.25 -0.66
C PHE A 13 -9.88 8.61 -1.68
N ALA A 14 -11.14 8.71 -1.24
CA ALA A 14 -12.26 9.07 -2.13
C ALA A 14 -12.31 10.56 -2.52
N LEU A 15 -11.70 11.46 -1.73
CA LEU A 15 -11.62 12.89 -2.04
C LEU A 15 -10.54 13.21 -3.10
N ILE A 16 -9.56 12.34 -3.27
CA ILE A 16 -8.47 12.44 -4.26
C ILE A 16 -8.92 12.02 -5.67
N GLN A 17 -9.98 11.22 -5.80
CA GLN A 17 -10.43 10.67 -7.09
C GLN A 17 -11.17 11.65 -8.02
N SER A 18 -11.16 12.96 -7.72
CA SER A 18 -11.92 13.98 -8.47
C SER A 18 -11.10 14.75 -9.52
N GLN A 19 -9.77 14.57 -9.62
CA GLN A 19 -8.91 15.53 -10.32
C GLN A 19 -8.00 14.95 -11.43
N ALA A 20 -8.16 13.67 -11.80
CA ALA A 20 -7.26 13.02 -12.76
C ALA A 20 -7.11 13.74 -14.12
N VAL A 21 -8.02 14.63 -14.51
CA VAL A 21 -8.02 15.26 -15.84
C VAL A 21 -7.21 16.58 -15.90
N ASP A 22 -6.77 17.13 -14.77
CA ASP A 22 -6.10 18.44 -14.74
C ASP A 22 -4.55 18.38 -14.84
N GLY A 23 -3.97 17.18 -15.00
CA GLY A 23 -2.52 17.00 -15.18
C GLY A 23 -1.68 17.17 -13.90
N GLU A 24 -2.32 17.21 -12.73
CA GLU A 24 -1.66 17.27 -11.43
C GLU A 24 -1.42 15.86 -10.86
N VAL A 25 -0.25 15.66 -10.23
CA VAL A 25 0.12 14.37 -9.61
C VAL A 25 -0.43 14.31 -8.19
N ASP A 26 -1.63 13.75 -8.04
CA ASP A 26 -2.26 13.52 -6.73
C ASP A 26 -1.81 12.17 -6.12
N VAL A 27 -0.58 12.15 -5.61
CA VAL A 27 0.05 10.97 -4.99
C VAL A 27 0.52 11.33 -3.58
N TRP A 28 0.24 10.44 -2.62
CA TRP A 28 0.70 10.55 -1.24
C TRP A 28 1.53 9.34 -0.77
N PRO A 29 2.71 9.56 -0.13
CA PRO A 29 3.45 10.81 -0.05
C PRO A 29 3.86 11.34 -1.44
N HIS A 30 3.99 12.67 -1.55
CA HIS A 30 4.41 13.29 -2.81
C HIS A 30 5.82 12.82 -3.21
N PRO A 31 6.01 12.33 -4.45
CA PRO A 31 7.31 11.86 -4.92
C PRO A 31 8.40 12.94 -4.95
N GLN A 32 9.67 12.55 -4.89
CA GLN A 32 10.79 13.49 -5.04
C GLN A 32 10.80 14.20 -6.40
N TYR A 33 10.50 13.46 -7.46
CA TYR A 33 10.36 13.98 -8.82
C TYR A 33 9.13 13.37 -9.46
N ALA A 34 8.23 14.23 -9.93
CA ALA A 34 7.04 13.83 -10.66
C ALA A 34 6.73 14.86 -11.74
N THR A 35 6.48 14.38 -12.95
CA THR A 35 5.94 15.18 -14.05
C THR A 35 4.76 14.43 -14.64
N SER A 36 3.63 15.10 -14.81
CA SER A 36 2.44 14.54 -15.44
C SER A 36 1.98 15.43 -16.59
N SER A 37 1.38 14.80 -17.58
CA SER A 37 0.75 15.43 -18.72
C SER A 37 -0.77 15.42 -18.51
N PRO A 38 -1.52 16.37 -19.10
CA PRO A 38 -2.97 16.24 -19.22
C PRO A 38 -3.37 15.09 -20.16
N ASP A 39 -2.44 14.52 -20.92
CA ASP A 39 -2.64 13.33 -21.74
C ASP A 39 -2.90 12.10 -20.87
N PHE A 40 -3.94 11.33 -21.20
CA PHE A 40 -4.38 10.19 -20.39
C PHE A 40 -4.75 8.96 -21.21
N LEU A 41 -4.67 7.81 -20.55
CA LEU A 41 -5.04 6.50 -21.06
C LEU A 41 -6.18 5.90 -20.25
N GLN A 42 -6.99 5.09 -20.93
CA GLN A 42 -8.02 4.28 -20.30
C GLN A 42 -7.45 2.90 -19.92
N ILE A 43 -7.88 2.36 -18.78
CA ILE A 43 -7.52 1.01 -18.32
C ILE A 43 -8.78 0.13 -18.31
N ASP A 44 -8.71 -1.01 -18.98
CA ASP A 44 -9.65 -2.11 -18.81
C ASP A 44 -9.14 -3.06 -17.72
N SER A 45 -9.68 -2.96 -16.51
CA SER A 45 -9.23 -3.74 -15.35
C SER A 45 -9.35 -5.25 -15.54
N THR A 46 -10.20 -5.73 -16.46
CA THR A 46 -10.35 -7.17 -16.74
C THR A 46 -9.27 -7.72 -17.65
N LYS A 47 -8.63 -6.86 -18.46
CA LYS A 47 -7.58 -7.22 -19.41
C LYS A 47 -6.20 -6.73 -19.00
N PHE A 48 -6.12 -5.82 -18.02
CA PHE A 48 -4.86 -5.23 -17.59
C PHE A 48 -3.89 -6.27 -17.02
N VAL A 49 -2.68 -6.35 -17.59
CA VAL A 49 -1.70 -7.36 -17.23
C VAL A 49 -0.55 -6.77 -16.41
N PHE A 50 -0.22 -7.40 -15.29
CA PHE A 50 1.00 -7.15 -14.54
C PHE A 50 2.05 -8.18 -14.99
N THR A 51 3.15 -7.70 -15.58
CA THR A 51 4.21 -8.54 -16.14
C THR A 51 5.48 -8.39 -15.33
N ASP A 52 5.91 -9.47 -14.68
CA ASP A 52 7.20 -9.53 -14.00
C ASP A 52 8.33 -9.86 -14.99
N LYS A 53 9.17 -8.86 -15.27
CA LYS A 53 10.37 -8.94 -16.13
C LYS A 53 11.66 -9.21 -15.34
N SER A 54 11.56 -9.31 -14.03
CA SER A 54 12.72 -9.52 -13.15
C SER A 54 13.44 -10.81 -13.51
N VAL A 55 14.77 -10.78 -13.44
CA VAL A 55 15.64 -11.93 -13.72
C VAL A 55 15.36 -13.07 -12.74
N ASP A 56 15.26 -12.73 -11.45
CA ASP A 56 14.97 -13.67 -10.37
C ASP A 56 13.50 -13.60 -9.96
N LYS A 57 12.84 -14.76 -9.89
CA LYS A 57 11.44 -14.83 -9.42
C LYS A 57 11.36 -14.53 -7.93
N CYS A 58 10.47 -13.61 -7.59
CA CYS A 58 10.32 -13.04 -6.25
C CYS A 58 8.90 -13.29 -5.72
N ASP A 59 8.80 -14.00 -4.59
CA ASP A 59 7.52 -14.26 -3.90
C ASP A 59 6.87 -12.95 -3.45
N LEU A 60 7.67 -12.04 -2.88
CA LEU A 60 7.27 -10.71 -2.46
C LEU A 60 6.63 -9.89 -3.58
N LEU A 61 7.17 -9.98 -4.81
CA LEU A 61 6.62 -9.26 -5.95
C LEU A 61 5.24 -9.80 -6.33
N SER A 62 5.04 -11.12 -6.26
CA SER A 62 3.76 -11.75 -6.54
C SER A 62 2.67 -11.30 -5.55
N HIS A 63 3.03 -11.20 -4.26
CA HIS A 63 2.14 -10.66 -3.23
C HIS A 63 1.85 -9.17 -3.45
N ALA A 64 2.86 -8.37 -3.81
CA ALA A 64 2.70 -6.95 -4.09
C ALA A 64 1.78 -6.70 -5.31
N ILE A 65 1.96 -7.47 -6.39
CA ILE A 65 1.10 -7.40 -7.58
C ILE A 65 -0.35 -7.75 -7.22
N THR A 66 -0.56 -8.82 -6.47
CA THR A 66 -1.90 -9.24 -6.04
C THR A 66 -2.60 -8.13 -5.26
N ARG A 67 -1.91 -7.55 -4.27
CA ARG A 67 -2.44 -6.42 -3.50
C ARG A 67 -2.74 -5.21 -4.38
N THR A 68 -1.86 -4.89 -5.32
CA THR A 68 -2.02 -3.73 -6.21
C THR A 68 -3.24 -3.88 -7.12
N LYS A 69 -3.55 -5.11 -7.57
CA LYS A 69 -4.79 -5.37 -8.32
C LYS A 69 -6.04 -5.05 -7.49
N GLU A 70 -6.01 -5.33 -6.19
CA GLU A 70 -7.12 -5.05 -5.28
C GLU A 70 -7.25 -3.55 -4.97
N THR A 71 -6.13 -2.81 -4.87
CA THR A 71 -6.13 -1.39 -4.51
C THR A 71 -6.26 -0.43 -5.70
N ALA A 72 -5.68 -0.75 -6.85
CA ALA A 72 -5.71 0.11 -8.04
C ALA A 72 -7.09 0.13 -8.72
N PHE A 73 -7.83 -0.98 -8.63
CA PHE A 73 -9.14 -1.13 -9.29
C PHE A 73 -10.30 -1.15 -8.30
N ILE A 74 -10.25 -0.28 -7.29
CA ILE A 74 -11.35 -0.11 -6.35
C ILE A 74 -12.59 0.35 -7.12
N GLN A 75 -13.61 -0.50 -7.11
CA GLN A 75 -14.91 -0.19 -7.69
C GLN A 75 -15.53 0.99 -6.94
N SER A 76 -16.31 1.80 -7.65
CA SER A 76 -16.89 3.02 -7.11
C SER A 76 -17.59 2.73 -5.78
N CYS A 77 -17.07 3.28 -4.69
CA CYS A 77 -17.62 3.10 -3.34
C CYS A 77 -18.85 4.00 -3.11
N SER A 78 -19.64 4.23 -4.16
CA SER A 78 -20.84 5.05 -4.15
C SER A 78 -21.98 4.33 -3.44
N ARG A 79 -21.87 4.22 -2.11
CA ARG A 79 -23.07 4.21 -1.25
C ARG A 79 -23.61 5.64 -1.12
N THR A 80 -23.90 6.28 -2.24
CA THR A 80 -24.73 7.49 -2.26
C THR A 80 -26.18 7.02 -2.26
N GLY A 81 -26.72 6.76 -1.06
CA GLY A 81 -28.14 6.62 -0.88
C GLY A 81 -28.85 7.94 -1.26
N VAL A 82 -29.90 7.79 -2.06
CA VAL A 82 -31.06 8.67 -2.39
C VAL A 82 -30.87 10.20 -2.54
N ASP A 83 -30.00 10.89 -1.81
CA ASP A 83 -29.85 12.36 -1.86
C ASP A 83 -28.40 12.87 -1.68
N GLY A 84 -27.37 12.19 -2.21
CA GLY A 84 -25.96 12.58 -2.06
C GLY A 84 -25.18 12.63 -3.38
N TYR A 85 -24.35 13.68 -3.53
CA TYR A 85 -23.37 13.98 -4.60
C TYR A 85 -23.61 13.29 -5.95
N LYS A 86 -24.14 14.03 -6.93
CA LYS A 86 -24.24 13.55 -8.31
C LYS A 86 -22.84 13.17 -8.80
N PRO A 87 -22.57 11.90 -9.12
CA PRO A 87 -21.30 11.53 -9.72
C PRO A 87 -21.11 12.39 -10.96
N PHE A 88 -19.90 12.89 -11.17
CA PHE A 88 -19.56 13.55 -12.42
C PHE A 88 -19.59 12.48 -13.52
N HIS A 89 -20.76 12.30 -14.13
CA HIS A 89 -21.00 11.27 -15.13
C HIS A 89 -20.36 11.71 -16.45
N GLN A 90 -19.07 11.44 -16.64
CA GLN A 90 -18.52 11.43 -17.99
C GLN A 90 -18.90 10.09 -18.64
N ASN A 91 -19.62 10.13 -19.75
CA ASN A 91 -19.87 8.92 -20.54
C ASN A 91 -18.55 8.44 -21.15
N VAL A 92 -18.32 7.12 -21.32
CA VAL A 92 -17.13 6.58 -22.02
C VAL A 92 -16.89 7.30 -23.36
N ARG A 93 -17.99 7.54 -24.09
CA ARG A 93 -17.96 8.22 -25.38
C ARG A 93 -17.45 9.66 -25.31
N THR A 94 -17.64 10.37 -24.19
CA THR A 94 -17.10 11.72 -24.01
C THR A 94 -15.61 11.71 -23.64
N LEU A 95 -15.13 10.67 -22.95
CA LEU A 95 -13.70 10.51 -22.64
C LEU A 95 -12.88 10.22 -23.89
N GLN A 96 -13.36 9.32 -24.75
CA GLN A 96 -12.68 8.94 -26.00
C GLN A 96 -12.65 10.06 -27.05
N LEU A 97 -13.53 11.06 -26.92
CA LEU A 97 -13.57 12.24 -27.79
C LEU A 97 -12.66 13.38 -27.28
N ASN A 98 -12.02 13.22 -26.12
CA ASN A 98 -11.10 14.20 -25.58
C ASN A 98 -9.80 14.22 -26.40
N ALA A 99 -9.29 15.41 -26.73
CA ALA A 99 -8.03 15.57 -27.48
C ALA A 99 -6.81 14.98 -26.76
N ASN A 100 -6.88 14.89 -25.43
CA ASN A 100 -5.82 14.36 -24.57
C ASN A 100 -5.90 12.83 -24.41
N PHE A 101 -6.92 12.18 -24.96
CA PHE A 101 -7.03 10.72 -24.90
C PHE A 101 -6.01 10.05 -25.83
N LYS A 102 -5.14 9.19 -25.28
CA LYS A 102 -4.08 8.49 -26.04
C LYS A 102 -4.35 7.00 -26.27
N GLY A 103 -5.51 6.50 -25.85
CA GLY A 103 -5.92 5.11 -26.04
C GLY A 103 -5.90 4.30 -24.76
N ASP A 104 -5.73 2.99 -24.90
CA ASP A 104 -5.82 2.04 -23.78
C ASP A 104 -4.43 1.66 -23.27
N LEU A 105 -4.26 1.65 -21.94
CA LEU A 105 -3.10 1.10 -21.26
C LEU A 105 -3.34 -0.39 -20.99
N SER A 106 -2.51 -1.24 -21.59
CA SER A 106 -2.73 -2.70 -21.59
C SER A 106 -2.11 -3.42 -20.38
N GLY A 107 -1.14 -2.81 -19.72
CA GLY A 107 -0.45 -3.45 -18.60
C GLY A 107 0.67 -2.59 -18.01
N ILE A 108 1.34 -3.19 -17.03
CA ILE A 108 2.55 -2.68 -16.41
C ILE A 108 3.62 -3.76 -16.41
N GLU A 109 4.82 -3.39 -16.86
CA GLU A 109 6.02 -4.21 -16.78
C GLU A 109 6.82 -3.80 -15.53
N ILE A 110 7.11 -4.76 -14.65
CA ILE A 110 7.90 -4.54 -13.44
C ILE A 110 9.26 -5.23 -13.60
N ASP A 111 10.33 -4.47 -13.49
CA ASP A 111 11.71 -4.96 -13.51
C ASP A 111 12.40 -4.69 -12.17
N VAL A 112 12.73 -5.77 -11.47
CA VAL A 112 13.43 -5.75 -10.18
C VAL A 112 14.78 -6.45 -10.34
N LYS A 113 15.87 -5.73 -10.05
CA LYS A 113 17.22 -6.30 -10.18
C LYS A 113 17.57 -7.30 -9.08
N SER A 114 17.07 -7.11 -7.86
CA SER A 114 17.37 -7.98 -6.71
C SER A 114 16.15 -8.23 -5.83
N CYS A 115 15.84 -9.51 -5.58
CA CYS A 115 14.83 -9.93 -4.61
C CYS A 115 15.47 -10.26 -3.26
N GLU A 116 15.54 -9.26 -2.39
CA GLU A 116 15.99 -9.43 -1.01
C GLU A 116 14.93 -10.14 -0.14
N LYS A 117 15.38 -10.83 0.91
CA LYS A 117 14.49 -11.68 1.73
C LYS A 117 13.76 -10.92 2.83
N LEU A 118 14.49 -10.09 3.60
CA LEU A 118 13.97 -9.38 4.76
C LEU A 118 14.30 -7.89 4.65
N PRO A 119 13.38 -6.99 5.03
CA PRO A 119 13.66 -5.57 5.01
C PRO A 119 14.68 -5.21 6.09
N HIS A 120 15.57 -4.26 5.79
CA HIS A 120 16.62 -3.80 6.71
C HIS A 120 16.75 -2.27 6.67
N LEU A 121 17.55 -1.70 7.57
CA LEU A 121 17.62 -0.24 7.75
C LEU A 121 18.07 0.48 6.47
N GLU A 122 19.10 -0.03 5.80
CA GLU A 122 19.70 0.60 4.62
C GLU A 122 19.16 0.03 3.30
N MET A 123 17.95 -0.53 3.30
CA MET A 123 17.36 -1.12 2.11
C MET A 123 17.07 -0.04 1.04
N ASN A 124 17.33 -0.35 -0.23
CA ASN A 124 17.12 0.61 -1.30
C ASN A 124 15.66 0.63 -1.76
N GLU A 125 14.91 1.65 -1.34
CA GLU A 125 13.48 1.84 -1.67
C GLU A 125 13.25 2.72 -2.91
N LYS A 126 14.29 3.00 -3.70
CA LYS A 126 14.19 3.83 -4.91
C LYS A 126 13.45 3.09 -6.03
N TYR A 127 12.61 3.82 -6.76
CA TYR A 127 11.96 3.32 -7.98
C TYR A 127 11.78 4.42 -9.03
N ASN A 128 11.63 3.98 -10.28
CA ASN A 128 11.21 4.82 -11.39
C ASN A 128 9.91 4.24 -11.96
N LEU A 129 8.89 5.07 -12.13
CA LEU A 129 7.60 4.69 -12.71
C LEU A 129 7.29 5.59 -13.89
N VAL A 130 7.13 5.00 -15.07
CA VAL A 130 6.82 5.72 -16.31
C VAL A 130 5.53 5.16 -16.90
N VAL A 131 4.56 6.04 -17.15
CA VAL A 131 3.35 5.78 -17.90
C VAL A 131 3.47 6.54 -19.22
N ASP A 132 3.74 5.80 -20.30
CA ASP A 132 3.95 6.34 -21.64
C ASP A 132 2.81 5.88 -22.55
N GLY A 133 2.02 6.82 -23.08
CA GLY A 133 0.88 6.49 -23.93
C GLY A 133 1.25 6.05 -25.33
N SER A 134 2.46 6.36 -25.80
CA SER A 134 2.97 5.82 -27.07
C SER A 134 3.27 4.33 -26.96
N ALA A 135 3.81 3.90 -25.82
CA ALA A 135 4.14 2.51 -25.53
C ALA A 135 2.92 1.66 -25.10
N ARG A 136 1.81 2.29 -24.68
CA ARG A 136 0.57 1.64 -24.18
C ARG A 136 0.80 0.64 -23.05
N THR A 137 1.93 0.78 -22.35
CA THR A 137 2.38 -0.08 -21.25
C THR A 137 3.16 0.78 -20.26
N ALA A 138 2.84 0.68 -18.97
CA ALA A 138 3.59 1.33 -17.93
C ALA A 138 4.86 0.52 -17.58
N ARG A 139 5.92 1.19 -17.14
CA ARG A 139 7.16 0.54 -16.71
C ARG A 139 7.52 0.97 -15.29
N LEU A 140 7.77 -0.01 -14.43
CA LEU A 140 8.25 0.18 -13.06
C LEU A 140 9.60 -0.50 -12.91
N GLU A 141 10.64 0.28 -12.65
CA GLU A 141 12.01 -0.21 -12.48
C GLU A 141 12.51 0.08 -11.07
N SER A 142 13.22 -0.88 -10.48
CA SER A 142 13.84 -0.72 -9.17
C SER A 142 15.06 -1.61 -8.98
N ASP A 143 16.01 -1.16 -8.16
CA ASP A 143 17.21 -1.95 -7.86
C ASP A 143 16.89 -3.12 -6.92
N THR A 144 15.90 -2.96 -6.04
CA THR A 144 15.48 -4.00 -5.09
C THR A 144 13.96 -4.11 -5.04
N ILE A 145 13.48 -5.25 -4.55
CA ILE A 145 12.05 -5.49 -4.33
C ILE A 145 11.36 -4.40 -3.51
N TRP A 146 12.06 -3.74 -2.59
CA TRP A 146 11.47 -2.72 -1.73
C TRP A 146 11.04 -1.50 -2.54
N GLY A 147 11.83 -1.09 -3.53
CA GLY A 147 11.48 -0.04 -4.48
C GLY A 147 10.23 -0.37 -5.28
N ALA A 148 10.16 -1.59 -5.84
CA ALA A 148 8.97 -2.04 -6.56
C ALA A 148 7.70 -2.02 -5.70
N ILE A 149 7.78 -2.42 -4.42
CA ILE A 149 6.63 -2.33 -3.50
C ILE A 149 6.17 -0.88 -3.33
N ARG A 150 7.09 0.11 -3.26
CA ARG A 150 6.72 1.53 -3.18
C ARG A 150 6.16 2.08 -4.49
N GLY A 151 6.73 1.66 -5.61
CA GLY A 151 6.28 2.10 -6.93
C GLY A 151 4.92 1.53 -7.32
N LEU A 152 4.61 0.30 -6.92
CA LEU A 152 3.29 -0.30 -7.10
C LEU A 152 2.21 0.42 -6.27
N GLU A 153 2.56 0.87 -5.05
CA GLU A 153 1.67 1.73 -4.26
C GLU A 153 1.39 3.04 -4.99
N THR A 154 2.43 3.73 -5.47
CA THR A 154 2.28 4.95 -6.27
C THR A 154 1.46 4.73 -7.54
N PHE A 155 1.70 3.63 -8.26
CA PHE A 155 0.92 3.26 -9.43
C PHE A 155 -0.58 3.13 -9.08
N SER A 156 -0.92 2.49 -7.96
CA SER A 156 -2.32 2.34 -7.56
C SER A 156 -3.02 3.67 -7.28
N GLN A 157 -2.27 4.69 -6.82
CA GLN A 157 -2.80 6.03 -6.55
C GLN A 157 -2.98 6.85 -7.83
N LEU A 158 -2.17 6.61 -8.87
CA LEU A 158 -2.34 7.25 -10.18
C LEU A 158 -3.59 6.77 -10.93
N VAL A 159 -4.08 5.57 -10.62
CA VAL A 159 -5.29 5.02 -11.26
C VAL A 159 -6.53 5.67 -10.65
N SER A 160 -7.28 6.37 -11.48
CA SER A 160 -8.50 7.08 -11.07
C SER A 160 -9.75 6.42 -11.66
N ASN A 161 -10.77 6.23 -10.82
CA ASN A 161 -12.08 5.72 -11.26
C ASN A 161 -12.99 6.90 -11.64
N VAL A 162 -13.25 7.06 -12.94
CA VAL A 162 -14.09 8.15 -13.47
C VAL A 162 -15.58 7.78 -13.54
N GLY A 163 -15.98 6.68 -12.88
CA GLY A 163 -17.35 6.20 -12.79
C GLY A 163 -17.64 4.99 -13.67
N GLN A 164 -18.70 4.23 -13.35
CA GLN A 164 -19.09 2.99 -14.05
C GLN A 164 -17.94 1.96 -14.18
N ASN A 165 -17.01 1.94 -13.22
CA ASN A 165 -15.81 1.10 -13.24
C ASN A 165 -14.91 1.36 -14.47
N GLN A 166 -14.86 2.60 -14.94
CA GLN A 166 -13.88 3.07 -15.91
C GLN A 166 -12.70 3.64 -15.17
N PHE A 167 -11.51 3.14 -15.49
CA PHE A 167 -10.27 3.57 -14.89
C PHE A 167 -9.46 4.35 -15.91
N VAL A 168 -8.85 5.45 -15.47
CA VAL A 168 -7.95 6.27 -16.29
C VAL A 168 -6.66 6.54 -15.53
N ILE A 169 -5.60 6.83 -16.28
CA ILE A 169 -4.29 7.20 -15.75
C ILE A 169 -3.62 8.18 -16.70
N ASN A 170 -2.95 9.19 -16.15
CA ASN A 170 -2.24 10.19 -16.94
C ASN A 170 -0.85 9.71 -17.34
N GLU A 171 -0.37 10.17 -18.48
CA GLU A 171 1.04 10.05 -18.82
C GLU A 171 1.88 10.75 -17.76
N THR A 172 2.76 9.99 -17.13
CA THR A 172 3.45 10.41 -15.91
C THR A 172 4.84 9.79 -15.86
N ASP A 173 5.83 10.58 -15.45
CA ASP A 173 7.19 10.12 -15.13
C ASP A 173 7.48 10.48 -13.67
N ILE A 174 7.69 9.45 -12.85
CA ILE A 174 8.01 9.55 -11.43
C ILE A 174 9.36 8.88 -11.16
N ARG A 175 10.22 9.61 -10.44
CA ARG A 175 11.46 9.06 -9.87
C ARG A 175 11.47 9.40 -8.39
N ASP A 176 11.50 8.38 -7.55
CA ASP A 176 11.22 8.58 -6.14
C ASP A 176 12.11 7.72 -5.26
N PHE A 177 12.38 8.25 -4.07
CA PHE A 177 13.14 7.61 -3.00
C PHE A 177 12.84 8.31 -1.67
N PRO A 178 12.91 7.59 -0.54
CA PRO A 178 12.62 8.19 0.75
C PRO A 178 13.75 9.14 1.19
N ARG A 179 13.38 10.28 1.78
CA ARG A 179 14.34 11.19 2.43
C ARG A 179 15.03 10.55 3.64
N PHE A 180 14.31 9.72 4.39
CA PHE A 180 14.79 9.06 5.60
C PHE A 180 14.51 7.56 5.56
N ALA A 181 15.49 6.77 5.96
CA ALA A 181 15.41 5.31 5.92
C ALA A 181 14.58 4.70 7.06
N TYR A 182 14.37 5.42 8.17
CA TYR A 182 13.49 4.99 9.26
C TYR A 182 12.20 5.82 9.25
N ARG A 183 11.06 5.18 8.99
CA ARG A 183 9.73 5.80 8.99
C ARG A 183 8.77 4.88 9.70
N GLY A 184 8.59 5.09 11.00
CA GLY A 184 7.91 4.13 11.85
C GLY A 184 6.67 4.65 12.57
N ILE A 185 5.86 3.70 13.01
CA ILE A 185 4.82 3.89 14.03
C ILE A 185 5.16 3.03 15.23
N LEU A 186 4.87 3.54 16.43
CA LEU A 186 4.91 2.74 17.66
C LEU A 186 3.49 2.30 17.98
N VAL A 187 3.30 1.00 18.16
CA VAL A 187 2.04 0.42 18.65
C VAL A 187 2.31 -0.29 19.97
N ASP A 188 1.65 0.21 20.99
CA ASP A 188 1.67 -0.32 22.35
C ASP A 188 0.53 -1.34 22.51
N THR A 189 0.92 -2.59 22.75
CA THR A 189 -0.02 -3.69 22.95
C THR A 189 -0.05 -4.21 24.38
N SER A 190 0.65 -3.53 25.31
CA SER A 190 0.63 -3.88 26.73
C SER A 190 -0.44 -3.12 27.48
N ARG A 191 -0.53 -1.79 27.28
CA ARG A 191 -1.51 -0.95 27.98
C ARG A 191 -2.95 -1.34 27.63
N HIS A 192 -3.14 -1.82 26.40
CA HIS A 192 -4.33 -2.54 25.96
C HIS A 192 -3.91 -3.62 24.97
N TYR A 193 -4.51 -4.82 25.08
CA TYR A 193 -4.32 -5.84 24.06
C TYR A 193 -4.93 -5.40 22.72
N ILE A 194 -4.17 -5.56 21.63
CA ILE A 194 -4.62 -5.26 20.28
C ILE A 194 -4.68 -6.58 19.47
N PRO A 195 -5.86 -7.00 19.00
CA PRO A 195 -5.98 -8.22 18.20
C PRO A 195 -5.08 -8.22 16.96
N VAL A 196 -4.55 -9.39 16.58
CA VAL A 196 -3.61 -9.55 15.45
C VAL A 196 -4.17 -9.02 14.13
N ASN A 197 -5.47 -9.17 13.88
CA ASN A 197 -6.10 -8.61 12.67
C ASN A 197 -6.02 -7.07 12.64
N VAL A 198 -6.11 -6.40 13.78
CA VAL A 198 -5.94 -4.94 13.86
C VAL A 198 -4.47 -4.56 13.61
N LEU A 199 -3.51 -5.39 14.02
CA LEU A 199 -2.09 -5.19 13.66
C LEU A 199 -1.88 -5.29 12.14
N TYR A 200 -2.57 -6.21 11.46
CA TYR A 200 -2.55 -6.29 9.99
C TYR A 200 -3.15 -5.05 9.32
N GLU A 201 -4.25 -4.51 9.84
CA GLU A 201 -4.84 -3.26 9.37
C GLU A 201 -3.86 -2.08 9.51
N ASN A 202 -3.14 -2.01 10.63
CA ASN A 202 -2.08 -1.01 10.83
C ASN A 202 -0.95 -1.19 9.80
N LEU A 203 -0.48 -2.43 9.56
CA LEU A 203 0.56 -2.71 8.57
C LEU A 203 0.10 -2.37 7.14
N ASN A 204 -1.18 -2.54 6.80
CA ASN A 204 -1.73 -2.08 5.53
C ASN A 204 -1.70 -0.55 5.42
N ALA A 205 -2.20 0.15 6.44
CA ALA A 205 -2.19 1.61 6.47
C ALA A 205 -0.77 2.18 6.38
N MET A 206 0.20 1.55 7.04
CA MET A 206 1.62 1.88 6.92
C MET A 206 2.12 1.71 5.49
N ALA A 207 1.78 0.60 4.81
CA ALA A 207 2.20 0.35 3.45
C ALA A 207 1.67 1.42 2.48
N TYR A 208 0.38 1.81 2.61
CA TYR A 208 -0.22 2.88 1.80
C TYR A 208 0.51 4.22 1.98
N ASN A 209 1.01 4.48 3.20
CA ASN A 209 1.75 5.69 3.54
C ASN A 209 3.27 5.56 3.38
N LYS A 210 3.75 4.47 2.74
CA LYS A 210 5.18 4.17 2.56
C LYS A 210 6.01 4.18 3.86
N LEU A 211 5.39 3.89 5.01
CA LEU A 211 6.07 3.65 6.29
C LEU A 211 6.71 2.25 6.27
N ASN A 212 7.84 2.09 6.96
CA ASN A 212 8.68 0.89 6.82
C ASN A 212 9.18 0.30 8.15
N VAL A 213 8.82 0.87 9.31
CA VAL A 213 9.12 0.28 10.62
C VAL A 213 7.89 0.19 11.51
N PHE A 214 7.49 -1.02 11.85
CA PHE A 214 6.48 -1.29 12.85
C PHE A 214 7.19 -1.50 14.19
N HIS A 215 7.22 -0.46 15.01
CA HIS A 215 7.79 -0.52 16.36
C HIS A 215 6.72 -1.08 17.30
N TRP A 216 6.89 -2.34 17.67
CA TRP A 216 5.95 -3.07 18.49
C TRP A 216 6.42 -3.06 19.95
N HIS A 217 5.86 -2.12 20.72
CA HIS A 217 5.99 -2.05 22.16
C HIS A 217 5.08 -3.13 22.76
N ILE A 218 5.63 -4.34 22.90
CA ILE A 218 4.83 -5.56 23.06
C ILE A 218 4.48 -5.86 24.53
N VAL A 219 5.28 -5.37 25.48
CA VAL A 219 5.13 -5.58 26.93
C VAL A 219 5.42 -4.29 27.69
N ASP A 220 4.79 -4.14 28.85
CA ASP A 220 4.95 -3.03 29.81
C ASP A 220 4.38 -3.47 31.17
N GLU A 221 4.28 -2.59 32.15
CA GLU A 221 3.84 -2.90 33.52
C GLU A 221 2.43 -3.50 33.58
N GLN A 222 1.51 -3.03 32.72
CA GLN A 222 0.09 -3.38 32.82
C GLN A 222 -0.22 -4.78 32.28
N SER A 223 0.51 -5.25 31.28
CA SER A 223 0.38 -6.63 30.81
C SER A 223 1.59 -7.17 30.04
N PHE A 224 1.74 -8.50 30.08
CA PHE A 224 2.77 -9.26 29.36
C PHE A 224 2.12 -10.23 28.35
N PRO A 225 1.65 -9.76 27.19
CA PRO A 225 0.96 -10.62 26.21
C PRO A 225 1.90 -11.51 25.38
N TYR A 226 3.21 -11.24 25.34
CA TYR A 226 4.16 -12.04 24.56
C TYR A 226 4.38 -13.43 25.14
N VAL A 227 4.12 -14.49 24.35
CA VAL A 227 4.33 -15.88 24.78
C VAL A 227 5.80 -16.29 24.57
N SER A 228 6.58 -16.25 25.65
CA SER A 228 7.95 -16.76 25.65
C SER A 228 7.98 -18.27 25.77
N LYS A 229 8.67 -18.95 24.84
CA LYS A 229 8.93 -20.40 24.93
C LYS A 229 9.80 -20.77 26.13
N ARG A 230 10.71 -19.87 26.53
CA ARG A 230 11.66 -20.11 27.63
C ARG A 230 11.07 -19.79 29.00
N PHE A 231 10.24 -18.76 29.05
CA PHE A 231 9.63 -18.24 30.28
C PHE A 231 8.09 -18.16 30.12
N PRO A 232 7.39 -19.30 30.02
CA PRO A 232 5.95 -19.32 29.77
C PRO A 232 5.14 -18.65 30.89
N ASP A 233 5.65 -18.65 32.12
CA ASP A 233 5.05 -17.98 33.27
C ASP A 233 4.84 -16.47 33.07
N LEU A 234 5.64 -15.81 32.21
CA LEU A 234 5.51 -14.37 31.96
C LEU A 234 4.13 -14.04 31.37
N SER A 235 3.71 -14.72 30.30
CA SER A 235 2.38 -14.52 29.73
C SER A 235 1.28 -15.22 30.52
N LEU A 236 1.55 -16.40 31.10
CA LEU A 236 0.55 -17.12 31.90
C LEU A 236 0.06 -16.32 33.11
N LYS A 237 0.93 -15.49 33.71
CA LYS A 237 0.62 -14.70 34.90
C LYS A 237 0.53 -13.20 34.65
N GLY A 238 1.14 -12.70 33.57
CA GLY A 238 1.22 -11.28 33.26
C GLY A 238 0.28 -10.80 32.16
N ALA A 239 -0.28 -11.68 31.32
CA ALA A 239 -1.27 -11.25 30.32
C ALA A 239 -2.62 -10.92 30.98
N TYR A 240 -3.41 -10.04 30.37
CA TYR A 240 -4.79 -9.77 30.82
C TYR A 240 -5.65 -11.04 30.86
N ASN A 241 -5.42 -11.93 29.89
CA ASN A 241 -6.01 -13.26 29.85
C ASN A 241 -5.05 -14.20 29.09
N PRO A 242 -4.61 -15.30 29.72
CA PRO A 242 -3.56 -16.17 29.17
C PRO A 242 -4.00 -16.99 27.94
N GLU A 243 -5.29 -17.03 27.62
CA GLU A 243 -5.82 -17.76 26.47
C GLU A 243 -6.19 -16.84 25.30
N THR A 244 -6.67 -15.63 25.58
CA THR A 244 -7.27 -14.76 24.55
C THR A 244 -6.52 -13.46 24.30
N HIS A 245 -5.71 -13.00 25.26
CA HIS A 245 -4.99 -11.71 25.21
C HIS A 245 -3.48 -11.95 25.21
N VAL A 246 -3.04 -12.84 24.32
CA VAL A 246 -1.65 -13.25 24.16
C VAL A 246 -1.26 -13.28 22.68
N TYR A 247 0.02 -13.05 22.40
CA TYR A 247 0.61 -13.26 21.09
C TYR A 247 1.41 -14.55 21.10
N SER A 248 0.86 -15.59 20.48
CA SER A 248 1.55 -16.87 20.36
C SER A 248 2.80 -16.74 19.47
N PRO A 249 3.74 -17.70 19.50
CA PRO A 249 4.87 -17.70 18.58
C PRO A 249 4.44 -17.68 17.10
N GLN A 250 3.30 -18.28 16.78
CA GLN A 250 2.76 -18.26 15.42
C GLN A 250 2.22 -16.87 15.05
N ASP A 251 1.54 -16.19 15.97
CA ASP A 251 1.03 -14.83 15.74
C ASP A 251 2.18 -13.86 15.45
N VAL A 252 3.25 -13.93 16.25
CA VAL A 252 4.44 -13.10 16.05
C VAL A 252 5.08 -13.39 14.68
N GLN A 253 5.22 -14.66 14.30
CA GLN A 253 5.73 -15.04 12.98
C GLN A 253 4.84 -14.51 11.84
N ASN A 254 3.53 -14.60 11.99
CA ASN A 254 2.59 -14.11 10.99
C ASN A 254 2.66 -12.58 10.84
N VAL A 255 2.78 -11.83 11.95
CA VAL A 255 2.96 -10.36 11.91
C VAL A 255 4.27 -9.98 11.23
N ILE A 256 5.36 -10.69 11.53
CA ILE A 256 6.66 -10.50 10.86
C ILE A 256 6.55 -10.74 9.35
N GLU A 257 5.94 -11.86 8.95
CA GLU A 257 5.75 -12.21 7.53
C GLU A 257 4.84 -11.21 6.82
N TYR A 258 3.74 -10.80 7.46
CA TYR A 258 2.82 -9.82 6.92
C TYR A 258 3.48 -8.45 6.71
N GLY A 259 4.34 -8.04 7.64
CA GLY A 259 5.19 -6.86 7.51
C GLY A 259 6.22 -7.01 6.38
N ARG A 260 6.90 -8.16 6.29
CA ARG A 260 7.88 -8.48 5.24
C ARG A 260 7.28 -8.33 3.83
N GLN A 261 6.08 -8.87 3.60
CA GLN A 261 5.33 -8.74 2.34
C GLN A 261 4.99 -7.29 1.95
N ARG A 262 5.14 -6.34 2.87
CA ARG A 262 4.92 -4.90 2.67
C ARG A 262 6.21 -4.09 2.73
N GLY A 263 7.37 -4.74 2.87
CA GLY A 263 8.63 -4.05 3.12
C GLY A 263 8.62 -3.26 4.43
N ILE A 264 7.99 -3.81 5.47
CA ILE A 264 7.93 -3.23 6.80
C ILE A 264 8.72 -4.11 7.76
N ARG A 265 9.66 -3.50 8.47
CA ARG A 265 10.45 -4.14 9.53
C ARG A 265 9.62 -4.19 10.81
N VAL A 266 9.57 -5.35 11.46
CA VAL A 266 9.00 -5.48 12.80
C VAL A 266 10.12 -5.33 13.81
N LEU A 267 10.14 -4.20 14.53
CA LEU A 267 11.07 -3.89 15.60
C LEU A 267 10.33 -4.12 16.92
N VAL A 268 10.70 -5.15 17.67
CA VAL A 268 10.03 -5.48 18.93
C VAL A 268 10.80 -4.87 20.10
N GLU A 269 10.08 -4.22 21.00
CA GLU A 269 10.61 -3.61 22.22
C GLU A 269 10.19 -4.38 23.47
N PHE A 270 11.16 -4.64 24.34
CA PHE A 270 10.98 -5.12 25.70
C PHE A 270 11.61 -4.07 26.62
N ASP A 271 10.78 -3.16 27.15
CA ASP A 271 11.24 -2.11 28.06
C ASP A 271 11.63 -2.71 29.43
N THR A 272 12.69 -2.19 30.06
CA THR A 272 13.31 -2.76 31.29
C THR A 272 13.81 -1.72 32.26
#